data_AF-C5KHC8-F1
#
_entry.id   AF-C5KHC8-F1
#
_cell.length_a   1.000
_cell.length_b   1.000
_cell.length_c   1.000
_cell.angle_alpha   90.00
_cell.angle_beta   90.00
_cell.angle_gamma   90.00
#
_symmetry.space_group_name_H-M   'P 1'
#
loop_
_entity.id
_entity.type
_entity.pdbx_description
1 polymer ?
#
loop_
_entity_poly.entity_id
_entity_poly.type
_entity_poly.pdbx_seq_one_letter_code
_entity_poly.pdbx_strand_id
1 'polypeptide(L)'
;MSTEVSAAQMAVAEMRGLADTFSRLTEACYKKCIPNVKEGQLNVGEMSCTDRCVSKYLDVHTLVGTELNNITQQAQQTQQTQQ
;
A
#
# COMPACT_ATOMS: atom_id res chain seq x y z
N MET A 1 -1.86 10.07 -30.41
CA MET A 1 -0.70 9.82 -29.53
C MET A 1 -0.88 8.43 -28.95
N SER A 2 -0.38 7.43 -29.69
CA SER A 2 -0.41 6.04 -29.27
C SER A 2 0.64 5.88 -28.17
N THR A 3 0.23 5.90 -26.91
CA THR A 3 1.15 5.60 -25.80
C THR A 3 1.22 4.10 -25.65
N GLU A 4 2.14 3.47 -26.36
CA GLU A 4 2.61 2.13 -26.00
C GLU A 4 3.34 2.28 -24.66
N VAL A 5 2.80 1.67 -23.61
CA VAL A 5 3.44 1.67 -22.28
C VAL A 5 4.72 0.84 -22.41
N SER A 6 5.86 1.52 -22.47
CA SER A 6 7.17 0.88 -22.52
C SER A 6 7.41 0.07 -21.24
N ALA A 7 8.15 -1.03 -21.33
CA ALA A 7 8.60 -1.79 -20.18
C ALA A 7 9.30 -0.90 -19.13
N ALA A 8 10.02 0.14 -19.57
CA ALA A 8 10.62 1.13 -18.68
C ALA A 8 9.57 1.96 -17.92
N GLN A 9 8.45 2.30 -18.57
CA GLN A 9 7.36 3.04 -17.92
C GLN A 9 6.63 2.17 -16.89
N MET A 10 6.45 0.86 -17.16
CA MET A 10 5.93 -0.10 -16.18
C MET A 10 6.84 -0.19 -14.95
N ALA A 11 8.15 -0.36 -15.14
CA ALA A 11 9.11 -0.41 -14.03
C ALA A 11 9.10 0.88 -13.20
N VAL A 12 9.00 2.05 -13.84
CA VAL A 12 8.87 3.33 -13.13
C VAL A 12 7.55 3.41 -12.36
N ALA A 13 6.45 2.91 -12.91
CA ALA A 13 5.16 2.87 -12.23
C ALA A 13 5.21 1.97 -10.97
N GLU A 14 5.83 0.79 -11.06
CA GLU A 14 6.04 -0.10 -9.93
C GLU A 14 6.87 0.55 -8.82
N MET A 15 8.00 1.18 -9.18
CA MET A 15 8.83 1.92 -8.24
C MET A 15 8.05 3.03 -7.53
N ARG A 16 7.23 3.79 -8.27
CA ARG A 16 6.38 4.85 -7.69
C ARG A 16 5.33 4.27 -6.75
N GLY A 17 4.71 3.15 -7.09
CA GLY A 17 3.73 2.48 -6.24
C GLY A 17 4.34 1.98 -4.92
N LEU A 18 5.53 1.39 -4.98
CA LEU A 18 6.29 0.97 -3.79
C LEU A 18 6.64 2.17 -2.90
N ALA A 19 7.09 3.28 -3.49
CA ALA A 19 7.43 4.49 -2.76
C ALA A 19 6.21 5.12 -2.05
N ASP A 20 5.06 5.20 -2.73
CA ASP A 20 3.81 5.69 -2.14
C ASP A 20 3.35 4.79 -0.98
N THR A 21 3.45 3.48 -1.16
CA THR A 21 3.10 2.50 -0.11
C THR A 21 3.98 2.67 1.13
N PHE A 22 5.29 2.83 0.93
CA PHE A 22 6.23 3.08 2.02
C PHE A 22 5.91 4.40 2.75
N SER A 23 5.67 5.49 2.02
CA SER A 23 5.34 6.79 2.62
C SER A 23 4.08 6.72 3.48
N ARG A 24 3.01 6.10 2.99
CA ARG A 24 1.75 5.93 3.72
C ARG A 24 1.90 5.01 4.94
N LEU A 25 2.67 3.94 4.81
CA LEU A 25 2.96 3.01 5.90
C LEU A 25 3.70 3.72 7.03
N THR A 26 4.74 4.49 6.71
CA THR A 26 5.51 5.25 7.71
C THR A 26 4.62 6.26 8.43
N GLU A 27 3.83 7.05 7.70
CA GLU A 27 2.92 8.03 8.30
C GLU A 27 1.88 7.34 9.21
N ALA A 28 1.26 6.27 8.72
CA ALA A 28 0.23 5.55 9.46
C ALA A 28 0.76 4.94 10.76
N CYS A 29 1.93 4.29 10.71
CA CYS A 29 2.51 3.68 11.90
C CYS A 29 3.09 4.71 12.86
N TYR A 30 3.69 5.79 12.36
CA TYR A 30 4.10 6.90 13.21
C TYR A 30 2.91 7.48 13.99
N LYS A 31 1.82 7.83 13.30
CA LYS A 31 0.62 8.39 13.93
C LYS A 31 -0.04 7.44 14.94
N LYS A 32 0.01 6.13 14.70
CA LYS A 32 -0.61 5.12 15.58
C LYS A 32 0.24 4.77 16.80
N CYS A 33 1.55 4.70 16.63
CA CYS A 33 2.44 4.15 17.65
C CYS A 33 3.22 5.22 18.42
N ILE A 34 3.40 6.42 17.86
CA ILE A 34 4.19 7.50 18.46
C ILE A 34 3.27 8.69 18.77
N PRO A 35 2.55 8.68 19.90
CA PRO A 35 1.58 9.74 20.22
C PRO A 35 2.23 11.08 20.55
N ASN A 36 3.41 11.07 21.17
CA ASN A 36 4.19 12.27 21.50
C ASN A 36 5.68 11.90 21.51
N VAL A 37 6.52 12.69 20.82
CA VAL A 37 7.98 12.50 20.85
C VAL A 37 8.53 13.16 22.11
N LYS A 38 8.88 12.34 23.11
CA LYS A 38 9.47 12.82 24.38
C LYS A 38 10.99 12.73 24.38
N GLU A 39 11.53 11.73 23.70
CA GLU A 39 12.96 11.42 23.63
C GLU A 39 13.33 10.94 22.22
N GLY A 40 14.62 10.86 21.92
CA GLY A 40 15.12 10.49 20.59
C GLY A 40 15.11 8.97 20.30
N GLN A 41 14.71 8.14 21.26
CA GLN A 41 14.71 6.69 21.13
C GLN A 41 13.29 6.14 21.33
N LEU A 42 12.98 5.06 20.62
CA LEU A 42 11.71 4.37 20.81
C LEU A 42 11.76 3.58 22.12
N ASN A 43 10.75 3.76 22.96
CA ASN A 43 10.56 2.87 24.09
C ASN A 43 10.09 1.47 23.61
N VAL A 44 10.17 0.48 24.50
CA VAL A 44 9.81 -0.92 24.16
C VAL A 44 8.37 -1.04 23.63
N GLY A 45 7.45 -0.21 24.14
CA GLY A 45 6.06 -0.19 23.69
C GLY A 45 5.91 0.36 22.27
N GLU A 46 6.57 1.46 21.97
CA GLU A 46 6.60 2.10 20.64
C GLU A 46 7.26 1.19 19.59
N MET A 47 8.37 0.55 19.95
CA MET A 47 9.06 -0.40 19.08
C MET A 47 8.15 -1.59 18.74
N SER A 48 7.61 -2.25 19.76
CA SER A 48 6.72 -3.39 19.59
C SER A 48 5.39 -3.03 18.90
N CYS A 49 4.87 -1.81 19.12
CA CYS A 49 3.72 -1.30 18.39
C CYS A 49 4.04 -1.12 16.90
N THR A 50 5.19 -0.52 16.59
CA THR A 50 5.63 -0.26 15.21
C THR A 50 5.73 -1.55 14.42
N ASP A 51 6.35 -2.60 14.97
CA ASP A 51 6.44 -3.92 14.34
C ASP A 51 5.06 -4.51 14.03
N ARG A 52 4.15 -4.50 15.02
CA ARG A 52 2.76 -4.97 14.83
C ARG A 52 2.00 -4.11 13.82
N CYS A 53 2.23 -2.81 13.79
CA CYS A 53 1.57 -1.90 12.87
C CYS A 53 1.97 -2.20 11.43
N VAL A 54 3.27 -2.35 11.18
CA VAL A 54 3.82 -2.68 9.85
C VAL A 54 3.24 -4.00 9.34
N SER A 55 3.27 -5.06 10.18
CA SER A 55 2.66 -6.35 9.83
C SER A 55 1.20 -6.21 9.44
N LYS A 56 0.38 -5.57 10.29
CA LYS A 56 -1.05 -5.36 10.00
C LYS A 56 -1.29 -4.51 8.76
N TYR A 57 -0.44 -3.50 8.52
CA TYR A 57 -0.58 -2.63 7.34
C TYR A 57 -0.39 -3.44 6.06
N LEU A 58 0.64 -4.29 6.01
CA LEU A 58 0.92 -5.13 4.85
C LEU A 58 -0.15 -6.21 4.63
N ASP A 59 -0.67 -6.81 5.71
CA ASP A 59 -1.78 -7.76 5.64
C ASP A 59 -3.03 -7.10 5.03
N VAL A 60 -3.39 -5.90 5.51
CA VAL A 60 -4.52 -5.13 4.99
C VAL A 60 -4.26 -4.67 3.56
N HIS A 61 -3.05 -4.21 3.24
CA HIS A 61 -2.69 -3.80 1.89
C HIS A 61 -2.86 -4.95 0.88
N THR A 62 -2.43 -6.15 1.26
CA THR A 62 -2.59 -7.37 0.45
C THR A 62 -4.06 -7.74 0.28
N LEU A 63 -4.84 -7.73 1.37
CA LEU A 63 -6.27 -8.04 1.33
C LEU A 63 -7.03 -7.07 0.41
N VAL A 64 -6.78 -5.76 0.55
CA VAL A 64 -7.39 -4.73 -0.31
C VAL A 64 -6.97 -4.92 -1.77
N GLY A 65 -5.70 -5.26 -2.02
CA GLY A 65 -5.21 -5.58 -3.37
C GLY A 65 -5.95 -6.76 -4.00
N THR A 66 -6.19 -7.84 -3.24
CA THR A 66 -6.96 -9.00 -3.70
C THR A 66 -8.39 -8.62 -4.05
N GLU A 67 -9.08 -7.88 -3.19
CA GLU A 67 -10.46 -7.46 -3.46
C GLU A 67 -10.57 -6.52 -4.66
N LEU A 68 -9.61 -5.60 -4.82
CA LEU A 68 -9.56 -4.72 -5.99
C LEU A 68 -9.40 -5.52 -7.29
N ASN A 69 -8.54 -6.55 -7.28
CA ASN A 69 -8.37 -7.45 -8.42
C ASN A 69 -9.65 -8.24 -8.71
N ASN A 70 -10.35 -8.72 -7.68
CA ASN A 70 -11.63 -9.43 -7.83
C ASN A 70 -12.69 -8.52 -8.48
N ILE A 71 -12.84 -7.29 -7.99
CA ILE A 71 -13.78 -6.30 -8.53
C ILE A 71 -13.45 -5.96 -9.99
N THR A 72 -12.17 -5.78 -10.31
CA THR A 72 -11.72 -5.43 -11.66
C THR A 72 -12.05 -6.56 -12.66
N GLN A 73 -11.83 -7.82 -12.26
CA GLN A 73 -12.19 -8.98 -13.08
C GLN A 73 -13.70 -9.10 -13.30
N GLN A 74 -14.51 -8.89 -12.25
CA GLN A 74 -15.97 -8.91 -12.35
C GLN A 74 -16.51 -7.80 -13.27
N ALA A 75 -15.94 -6.59 -13.19
CA ALA A 75 -16.33 -5.46 -14.03
C ALA A 75 -16.03 -5.69 -15.52
N GLN A 76 -14.96 -6.42 -15.84
CA GLN A 76 -14.64 -6.81 -17.22
C GLN A 76 -15.63 -7.82 -17.79
N GLN A 77 -16.09 -8.77 -16.98
CA GLN A 77 -17.08 -9.77 -17.40
C GLN A 77 -18.45 -9.15 -17.69
N THR A 78 -18.89 -8.18 -16.88
CA THR A 78 -20.19 -7.49 -17.10
C THR A 78 -20.20 -6.61 -18.34
N GLN A 79 -19.05 -6.11 -18.81
CA GLN A 79 -18.94 -5.36 -20.06
C GLN A 79 -18.98 -6.27 -21.30
N GLN A 80 -18.50 -7.51 -21.20
CA GLN A 80 -18.54 -8.47 -22.31
C GLN A 80 -19.92 -9.09 -22.54
N THR A 81 -20.80 -9.09 -21.53
CA THR A 81 -22.18 -9.63 -21.66
C THR A 81 -23.21 -8.61 -22.16
N GLN A 82 -22.81 -7.35 -22.37
CA GLN A 82 -23.67 -6.29 -22.93
C GLN A 82 -23.40 -5.99 -24.42
N GLN A 83 -22.60 -6.83 -25.09
CA GLN A 83 -22.49 -6.86 -26.56
C GLN A 83 -23.18 -8.10 -27.13
#